data_AF-A0AAU4EYB9-F1
#
_entry.id   AF-A0AAU4EYB9-F1
#
_cell.length_a   1.000
_cell.length_b   1.000
_cell.length_c   1.000
_cell.angle_alpha   90.00
_cell.angle_beta   90.00
_cell.angle_gamma   90.00
#
_symmetry.space_group_name_H-M   'P 1'
#
loop_
_entity.id
_entity.type
_entity.pdbx_description
1 polymer ?
#
loop_
_entity_poly.entity_id
_entity_poly.type
_entity_poly.pdbx_seq_one_letter_code
_entity_poly.pdbx_strand_id
1 'polypeptide(L)'
;MATHHTSTPHHTSTPHHTPDVSPAHHETSSPHPTEPRPAAGGGHSGGYALHTESLGTMEGHLGRTKDKVHAVGRTVSGANFGAQSMGLVGSTMTGTLNTTVSAAKEHVTRAGKAVEDAGTRTKAVREHYQTTEANAADTMTAAGKRVDAPTEKTAASGSGGGGTPPPGANPPHPPDDPGGMHNNQGHHATDDELRGQYTRDSMQTRPTSTDDQIRGAASRLGYDPDRHLAMTLQPTANLTPAQRAEIVAVRNELKADPGEIMTKVVKPEMGEATLENKTRYVELSTGDTKVFDPAQVGGSVARGSDTAQYGTPAEFRTKLALDDQGAGWTPIEANAPHAYQLRFPASRDAGAMEISYGGTDPGSAHDMQVLSGQSAPRPWDPPFLGTGYTGGGVPEWLHTRADYGGRAEMYFVHADGTESLAGVYLDGRGWFDVRGRGGAGA
;
A
#
# COMPACT_ATOMS: atom_id res chain seq x y z
N MET A 1 -33.73 44.75 -46.54
CA MET A 1 -34.45 44.98 -45.27
C MET A 1 -35.04 43.66 -44.80
N ALA A 2 -34.41 43.04 -43.81
CA ALA A 2 -34.98 42.02 -42.92
C ALA A 2 -33.92 41.73 -41.85
N THR A 3 -34.13 42.27 -40.66
CA THR A 3 -33.27 42.11 -39.48
C THR A 3 -33.77 40.92 -38.67
N HIS A 4 -32.93 39.89 -38.49
CA HIS A 4 -33.21 38.79 -37.56
C HIS A 4 -32.71 39.16 -36.16
N HIS A 5 -33.63 39.18 -35.19
CA HIS A 5 -33.33 39.35 -33.78
C HIS A 5 -33.11 38.00 -33.10
N THR A 6 -31.99 37.90 -32.40
CA THR A 6 -31.59 36.84 -31.47
C THR A 6 -32.45 36.90 -30.21
N SER A 7 -32.98 35.77 -29.76
CA SER A 7 -33.64 35.64 -28.45
C SER A 7 -32.89 34.64 -27.58
N THR A 8 -32.35 35.13 -26.47
CA THR A 8 -31.67 34.36 -25.43
C THR A 8 -32.69 33.85 -24.41
N PRO A 9 -32.66 32.59 -23.96
CA PRO A 9 -33.54 32.14 -22.89
C PRO A 9 -33.07 32.60 -21.51
N HIS A 10 -34.03 33.05 -20.70
CA HIS A 10 -33.86 33.47 -19.31
C HIS A 10 -33.57 32.27 -18.39
N HIS A 11 -32.63 32.45 -17.46
CA HIS A 11 -32.37 31.52 -16.36
C HIS A 11 -33.42 31.68 -15.26
N THR A 12 -34.04 30.57 -14.88
CA THR A 12 -34.96 30.46 -13.74
C THR A 12 -34.15 30.41 -12.45
N SER A 13 -34.34 31.39 -11.57
CA SER A 13 -33.74 31.43 -10.23
C SER A 13 -34.40 30.42 -9.31
N THR A 14 -33.61 29.49 -8.76
CA THR A 14 -34.04 28.57 -7.70
C THR A 14 -33.85 29.24 -6.33
N PRO A 15 -34.85 29.23 -5.42
CA PRO A 15 -34.69 29.78 -4.08
C PRO A 15 -33.86 28.84 -3.18
N HIS A 16 -32.83 29.39 -2.54
CA HIS A 16 -32.11 28.74 -1.45
C HIS A 16 -32.94 28.80 -0.17
N HIS A 17 -33.40 27.64 0.31
CA HIS A 17 -33.83 27.47 1.69
C HIS A 17 -32.69 26.85 2.49
N THR A 18 -32.18 27.57 3.49
CA THR A 18 -31.35 27.04 4.57
C THR A 18 -32.26 26.62 5.72
N PRO A 19 -32.34 25.33 6.07
CA PRO A 19 -32.91 24.94 7.35
C PRO A 19 -31.83 25.07 8.43
N ASP A 20 -31.99 26.09 9.27
CA ASP A 20 -31.34 26.21 10.57
C ASP A 20 -31.96 25.15 11.51
N VAL A 21 -31.22 24.07 11.74
CA VAL A 21 -31.56 23.08 12.77
C VAL A 21 -30.30 22.83 13.59
N SER A 22 -30.15 23.62 14.64
CA SER A 22 -29.21 23.34 15.72
C SER A 22 -29.62 22.04 16.44
N PRO A 23 -28.77 21.01 16.54
CA PRO A 23 -29.08 19.83 17.35
C PRO A 23 -28.98 20.20 18.82
N ALA A 24 -30.08 20.03 19.57
CA ALA A 24 -30.04 20.04 21.02
C ALA A 24 -29.29 18.79 21.51
N HIS A 25 -28.11 18.98 22.11
CA HIS A 25 -27.40 17.93 22.81
C HIS A 25 -28.15 17.59 24.11
N HIS A 26 -28.76 16.41 24.16
CA HIS A 26 -29.27 15.84 25.39
C HIS A 26 -28.09 15.14 26.10
N GLU A 27 -27.47 15.81 27.07
CA GLU A 27 -26.53 15.16 27.99
C GLU A 27 -27.30 14.26 28.94
N THR A 28 -27.23 12.94 28.74
CA THR A 28 -27.56 11.97 29.77
C THR A 28 -26.27 11.58 30.49
N SER A 29 -26.07 12.13 31.69
CA SER A 29 -24.98 11.74 32.59
C SER A 29 -25.20 10.29 33.05
N SER A 30 -24.45 9.35 32.48
CA SER A 30 -24.34 7.99 33.02
C SER A 30 -23.12 7.91 33.93
N PRO A 31 -23.25 7.54 35.21
CA PRO A 31 -22.09 7.34 36.07
C PRO A 31 -21.34 6.08 35.64
N HIS A 32 -20.06 6.23 35.27
CA HIS A 32 -19.17 5.10 35.03
C HIS A 32 -18.84 4.41 36.38
N PRO A 33 -18.92 3.07 36.47
CA PRO A 33 -18.39 2.35 37.61
C PRO A 33 -16.86 2.50 37.64
N THR A 34 -16.34 2.98 38.77
CA THR A 34 -14.90 3.09 39.02
C THR A 34 -14.38 1.70 39.34
N GLU A 35 -13.71 1.07 38.39
CA GLU A 35 -13.05 -0.22 38.62
C GLU A 35 -11.73 0.01 39.39
N PRO A 36 -11.44 -0.78 40.45
CA PRO A 36 -10.25 -0.59 41.27
C PRO A 36 -8.98 -0.91 40.47
N ARG A 37 -8.12 0.10 40.36
CA ARG A 37 -6.81 0.02 39.73
C ARG A 37 -5.91 -0.92 40.55
N PRO A 38 -5.34 -2.00 39.98
CA PRO A 38 -4.42 -2.86 40.73
C PRO A 38 -3.14 -2.10 41.08
N ALA A 39 -2.67 -2.31 42.31
CA ALA A 39 -1.49 -1.67 42.85
C ALA A 39 -0.23 -2.07 42.07
N ALA A 40 0.57 -1.08 41.68
CA ALA A 40 1.86 -1.28 41.03
C ALA A 40 2.87 -1.89 42.02
N GLY A 41 3.05 -3.20 41.96
CA GLY A 41 4.14 -3.92 42.61
C GLY A 41 5.42 -3.79 41.78
N GLY A 42 6.48 -3.25 42.40
CA GLY A 42 7.72 -2.89 41.74
C GLY A 42 8.65 -4.04 41.39
N GLY A 43 9.50 -3.75 40.40
CA GLY A 43 10.73 -4.46 40.07
C GLY A 43 10.54 -5.61 39.08
N HIS A 44 11.17 -5.50 37.91
CA HIS A 44 12.11 -6.48 37.30
C HIS A 44 12.27 -6.18 35.80
N SER A 45 13.50 -6.41 35.31
CA SER A 45 14.04 -6.26 33.93
C SER A 45 13.04 -6.00 32.79
N GLY A 46 13.18 -4.82 32.16
CA GLY A 46 12.35 -4.32 31.07
C GLY A 46 12.51 -5.07 29.74
N GLY A 47 11.91 -6.25 29.65
CA GLY A 47 11.44 -6.80 28.37
C GLY A 47 10.03 -6.26 28.10
N TYR A 48 9.78 -5.73 26.91
CA TYR A 48 8.44 -5.36 26.48
C TYR A 48 7.64 -6.64 26.23
N ALA A 49 7.03 -7.19 27.29
CA ALA A 49 6.02 -8.22 27.14
C ALA A 49 4.81 -7.57 26.45
N LEU A 50 4.56 -7.94 25.19
CA LEU A 50 3.33 -7.55 24.51
C LEU A 50 2.16 -8.15 25.31
N HIS A 51 1.28 -7.29 25.81
CA HIS A 51 0.13 -7.72 26.60
C HIS A 51 -0.91 -8.37 25.68
N THR A 52 -0.78 -9.68 25.41
CA THR A 52 -1.77 -10.47 24.65
C THR A 52 -3.18 -10.40 25.25
N GLU A 53 -3.29 -10.12 26.55
CA GLU A 53 -4.54 -9.81 27.27
C GLU A 53 -5.28 -8.59 26.69
N SER A 54 -4.55 -7.59 26.18
CA SER A 54 -5.15 -6.41 25.55
C SER A 54 -5.85 -6.77 24.23
N LEU A 55 -5.30 -7.74 23.46
CA LEU A 55 -5.94 -8.26 22.24
C LEU A 55 -7.24 -9.00 22.57
N GLY A 56 -7.25 -9.80 23.64
CA GLY A 56 -8.48 -10.47 24.13
C GLY A 56 -9.55 -9.46 24.57
N THR A 57 -9.13 -8.37 25.21
CA THR A 57 -10.04 -7.27 25.59
C THR A 57 -10.64 -6.60 24.34
N MET A 58 -9.81 -6.32 23.32
CA MET A 58 -10.27 -5.76 22.04
C MET A 58 -11.23 -6.69 21.30
N GLU A 59 -10.96 -7.99 21.28
CA GLU A 59 -11.86 -9.02 20.73
C GLU A 59 -13.25 -8.93 21.40
N GLY A 60 -13.28 -8.78 22.74
CA GLY A 60 -14.52 -8.56 23.48
C GLY A 60 -15.24 -7.24 23.15
N HIS A 61 -14.50 -6.13 22.93
CA HIS A 61 -15.09 -4.86 22.49
C HIS A 61 -15.67 -4.94 21.08
N LEU A 62 -15.00 -5.63 20.16
CA LEU A 62 -15.47 -5.86 18.80
C LEU A 62 -16.73 -6.74 18.79
N GLY A 63 -16.78 -7.78 19.62
CA GLY A 63 -17.98 -8.59 19.83
C GLY A 63 -19.19 -7.75 20.29
N ARG A 64 -19.01 -6.91 21.32
CA ARG A 64 -20.07 -5.99 21.78
C ARG A 64 -20.49 -4.98 20.71
N THR A 65 -19.55 -4.54 19.87
CA THR A 65 -19.84 -3.62 18.77
C THR A 65 -20.66 -4.31 17.68
N LYS A 66 -20.31 -5.56 17.34
CA LYS A 66 -21.07 -6.41 16.40
C LYS A 66 -22.51 -6.56 16.86
N ASP A 67 -22.74 -6.85 18.15
CA ASP A 67 -24.09 -6.98 18.72
C ASP A 67 -24.91 -5.69 18.60
N LYS A 68 -24.28 -4.52 18.84
CA LYS A 68 -24.92 -3.21 18.66
C LYS A 68 -25.29 -2.95 17.20
N VAL A 69 -24.38 -3.24 16.26
CA VAL A 69 -24.65 -3.08 14.81
C VAL A 69 -25.80 -3.99 14.36
N HIS A 70 -25.84 -5.24 14.83
CA HIS A 70 -26.97 -6.14 14.56
C HIS A 70 -28.28 -5.65 15.18
N ALA A 71 -28.26 -5.06 16.39
CA ALA A 71 -29.44 -4.46 16.99
C ALA A 71 -29.98 -3.28 16.16
N VAL A 72 -29.09 -2.42 15.66
CA VAL A 72 -29.46 -1.34 14.72
C VAL A 72 -30.01 -1.93 13.43
N GLY A 73 -29.37 -2.98 12.87
CA GLY A 73 -29.82 -3.65 11.65
C GLY A 73 -31.21 -4.25 11.76
N ARG A 74 -31.55 -4.84 12.91
CA ARG A 74 -32.92 -5.30 13.21
C ARG A 74 -33.92 -4.15 13.25
N THR A 75 -33.53 -3.03 13.87
CA THR A 75 -34.38 -1.82 13.96
C THR A 75 -34.66 -1.23 12.56
N VAL A 76 -33.62 -1.06 11.74
CA VAL A 76 -33.73 -0.55 10.37
C VAL A 76 -34.49 -1.53 9.47
N SER A 77 -34.34 -2.84 9.68
CA SER A 77 -35.07 -3.86 8.91
C SER A 77 -36.55 -3.91 9.26
N GLY A 78 -36.90 -3.62 10.51
CA GLY A 78 -38.28 -3.49 10.98
C GLY A 78 -38.99 -2.21 10.52
N ALA A 79 -38.24 -1.19 10.08
CA ALA A 79 -38.81 0.01 9.50
C ALA A 79 -39.34 -0.30 8.09
N ASN A 80 -40.66 -0.51 7.99
CA ASN A 80 -41.36 -0.67 6.73
C ASN A 80 -42.40 0.44 6.59
N PHE A 81 -42.18 1.34 5.63
CA PHE A 81 -43.14 2.38 5.29
C PHE A 81 -44.14 1.80 4.29
N GLY A 82 -45.12 1.07 4.83
CA GLY A 82 -46.19 0.48 4.02
C GLY A 82 -47.03 1.56 3.33
N ALA A 83 -47.54 1.25 2.14
CA ALA A 83 -48.37 2.15 1.34
C ALA A 83 -49.67 2.62 2.05
N GLN A 84 -50.03 2.00 3.18
CA GLN A 84 -51.23 2.33 3.96
C GLN A 84 -51.03 3.43 5.01
N SER A 85 -49.80 3.85 5.33
CA SER A 85 -49.56 4.78 6.44
C SER A 85 -49.63 6.27 6.05
N MET A 86 -49.73 6.61 4.77
CA MET A 86 -49.90 8.00 4.31
C MET A 86 -50.96 8.06 3.22
N GLY A 87 -52.08 8.73 3.51
CA GLY A 87 -53.17 8.93 2.56
C GLY A 87 -52.75 9.61 1.25
N LEU A 88 -53.70 9.73 0.32
CA LEU A 88 -53.60 10.07 -1.12
C LEU A 88 -52.61 11.17 -1.58
N VAL A 89 -51.99 11.92 -0.68
CA VAL A 89 -50.99 12.98 -0.92
C VAL A 89 -49.53 12.47 -0.77
N GLY A 90 -49.30 11.24 -0.32
CA GLY A 90 -47.96 10.75 0.10
C GLY A 90 -47.13 9.94 -0.91
N SER A 91 -47.55 9.74 -2.16
CA SER A 91 -46.89 8.77 -3.07
C SER A 91 -45.44 9.11 -3.41
N THR A 92 -45.07 10.40 -3.46
CA THR A 92 -43.69 10.83 -3.78
C THR A 92 -42.76 10.72 -2.57
N MET A 93 -43.24 10.98 -1.34
CA MET A 93 -42.44 10.86 -0.13
C MET A 93 -42.10 9.41 0.24
N THR A 94 -43.01 8.47 -0.05
CA THR A 94 -42.77 7.03 0.20
C THR A 94 -41.60 6.48 -0.62
N GLY A 95 -41.40 6.98 -1.84
CA GLY A 95 -40.27 6.60 -2.69
C GLY A 95 -38.92 6.99 -2.06
N THR A 96 -38.79 8.26 -1.67
CA THR A 96 -37.56 8.78 -1.04
C THR A 96 -37.26 8.05 0.27
N LEU A 97 -38.26 7.82 1.12
CA LEU A 97 -38.09 7.11 2.39
C LEU A 97 -37.62 5.66 2.18
N ASN A 98 -38.18 4.95 1.20
CA ASN A 98 -37.76 3.58 0.88
C ASN A 98 -36.31 3.54 0.34
N THR A 99 -35.90 4.54 -0.44
CA THR A 99 -34.51 4.67 -0.87
C THR A 99 -33.58 4.91 0.31
N THR A 100 -33.92 5.82 1.24
CA THR A 100 -33.12 6.08 2.44
C THR A 100 -33.02 4.85 3.35
N VAL A 101 -34.12 4.12 3.56
CA VAL A 101 -34.10 2.87 4.34
C VAL A 101 -33.24 1.80 3.67
N SER A 102 -33.30 1.68 2.36
CA SER A 102 -32.48 0.72 1.61
C SER A 102 -30.99 1.04 1.73
N ALA A 103 -30.62 2.32 1.58
CA ALA A 103 -29.24 2.76 1.81
C ALA A 103 -28.80 2.50 3.27
N ALA A 104 -29.66 2.77 4.25
CA ALA A 104 -29.36 2.48 5.65
C ALA A 104 -29.13 0.98 5.91
N LYS A 105 -29.92 0.09 5.30
CA LYS A 105 -29.71 -1.37 5.36
C LYS A 105 -28.34 -1.77 4.81
N GLU A 106 -27.95 -1.18 3.69
CA GLU A 106 -26.65 -1.44 3.06
C GLU A 106 -25.49 -0.95 3.95
N HIS A 107 -25.61 0.25 4.54
CA HIS A 107 -24.60 0.78 5.47
C HIS A 107 -24.45 -0.10 6.72
N VAL A 108 -25.55 -0.55 7.32
CA VAL A 108 -25.50 -1.44 8.49
C VAL A 108 -24.89 -2.79 8.13
N THR A 109 -25.20 -3.32 6.95
CA THR A 109 -24.61 -4.59 6.47
C THR A 109 -23.10 -4.46 6.28
N ARG A 110 -22.62 -3.37 5.66
CA ARG A 110 -21.18 -3.10 5.50
C ARG A 110 -20.48 -2.91 6.85
N ALA A 111 -21.08 -2.15 7.76
CA ALA A 111 -20.54 -1.95 9.10
C ALA A 111 -20.45 -3.28 9.87
N GLY A 112 -21.47 -4.14 9.77
CA GLY A 112 -21.47 -5.46 10.39
C GLY A 112 -20.32 -6.33 9.90
N LYS A 113 -20.11 -6.37 8.58
CA LYS A 113 -19.00 -7.10 7.97
C LYS A 113 -17.63 -6.56 8.42
N ALA A 114 -17.44 -5.24 8.42
CA ALA A 114 -16.17 -4.65 8.83
C ALA A 114 -15.81 -4.97 10.30
N VAL A 115 -16.79 -4.96 11.21
CA VAL A 115 -16.56 -5.33 12.62
C VAL A 115 -16.24 -6.82 12.77
N GLU A 116 -16.89 -7.68 11.98
CA GLU A 116 -16.61 -9.12 11.96
C GLU A 116 -15.21 -9.42 11.40
N ASP A 117 -14.81 -8.77 10.32
CA ASP A 117 -13.47 -8.89 9.74
C ASP A 117 -12.40 -8.41 10.74
N ALA A 118 -12.64 -7.27 11.41
CA ALA A 118 -11.75 -6.77 12.47
C ALA A 118 -11.63 -7.75 13.65
N GLY A 119 -12.74 -8.37 14.06
CA GLY A 119 -12.75 -9.39 15.11
C GLY A 119 -11.93 -10.63 14.72
N THR A 120 -12.12 -11.11 13.49
CA THR A 120 -11.38 -12.25 12.93
C THR A 120 -9.87 -11.96 12.88
N ARG A 121 -9.48 -10.77 12.42
CA ARG A 121 -8.06 -10.36 12.38
C ARG A 121 -7.45 -10.24 13.77
N THR A 122 -8.16 -9.61 14.71
CA THR A 122 -7.68 -9.48 16.11
C THR A 122 -7.45 -10.84 16.74
N LYS A 123 -8.35 -11.79 16.49
CA LYS A 123 -8.21 -13.18 16.94
C LYS A 123 -7.01 -13.88 16.29
N ALA A 124 -6.83 -13.74 14.98
CA ALA A 124 -5.70 -14.33 14.26
C ALA A 124 -4.35 -13.79 14.77
N VAL A 125 -4.24 -12.48 15.01
CA VAL A 125 -3.03 -11.86 15.58
C VAL A 125 -2.75 -12.40 16.99
N ARG A 126 -3.79 -12.55 17.82
CA ARG A 126 -3.65 -13.14 19.16
C ARG A 126 -3.15 -14.59 19.09
N GLU A 127 -3.71 -15.40 18.21
CA GLU A 127 -3.30 -16.80 17.99
C GLU A 127 -1.85 -16.89 17.48
N HIS A 128 -1.45 -15.97 16.59
CA HIS A 128 -0.08 -15.87 16.11
C HIS A 128 0.90 -15.59 17.25
N TYR A 129 0.64 -14.59 18.10
CA TYR A 129 1.50 -14.30 19.25
C TYR A 129 1.59 -15.46 20.22
N GLN A 130 0.47 -16.11 20.53
CA GLN A 130 0.46 -17.30 21.41
C GLN A 130 1.31 -18.44 20.83
N THR A 131 1.24 -18.66 19.52
CA THR A 131 2.05 -19.67 18.82
C THR A 131 3.54 -19.31 18.86
N THR A 132 3.88 -18.06 18.61
CA THR A 132 5.27 -17.57 18.66
C THR A 132 5.86 -17.67 20.06
N GLU A 133 5.09 -17.31 21.11
CA GLU A 133 5.51 -17.49 22.51
C GLU A 133 5.73 -18.96 22.86
N ALA A 134 4.83 -19.86 22.43
CA ALA A 134 4.99 -21.30 22.63
C ALA A 134 6.25 -21.84 21.94
N ASN A 135 6.48 -21.48 20.68
CA ASN A 135 7.66 -21.88 19.93
C ASN A 135 8.96 -21.33 20.55
N ALA A 136 8.94 -20.10 21.06
CA ALA A 136 10.07 -19.50 21.76
C ALA A 136 10.35 -20.24 23.09
N ALA A 137 9.32 -20.58 23.84
CA ALA A 137 9.44 -21.37 25.08
C ALA A 137 10.02 -22.77 24.81
N ASP A 138 9.58 -23.44 23.73
CA ASP A 138 10.12 -24.73 23.31
C ASP A 138 11.59 -24.64 22.90
N THR A 139 11.96 -23.59 22.16
CA THR A 139 13.34 -23.34 21.74
C THR A 139 14.25 -23.09 22.95
N MET A 140 13.80 -22.27 23.92
CA MET A 140 14.54 -22.03 25.16
C MET A 140 14.68 -23.31 26.00
N THR A 141 13.64 -24.14 26.05
CA THR A 141 13.67 -25.43 26.74
C THR A 141 14.64 -26.40 26.05
N ALA A 142 14.70 -26.41 24.72
CA ALA A 142 15.65 -27.20 23.95
C ALA A 142 17.10 -26.73 24.15
N ALA A 143 17.33 -25.41 24.16
CA ALA A 143 18.66 -24.82 24.39
C ALA A 143 19.16 -25.00 25.84
N GLY A 144 18.26 -25.08 26.81
CA GLY A 144 18.57 -25.34 28.21
C GLY A 144 19.03 -26.79 28.50
N LYS A 145 18.81 -27.73 27.56
CA LYS A 145 19.41 -29.07 27.66
C LYS A 145 20.89 -28.95 27.37
N ARG A 146 21.73 -29.27 28.36
CA ARG A 146 23.19 -29.35 28.19
C ARG A 146 23.49 -30.20 26.96
N VAL A 147 24.12 -29.59 25.97
CA VAL A 147 24.83 -30.32 24.93
C VAL A 147 25.97 -31.04 25.64
N ASP A 148 25.92 -32.37 25.67
CA ASP A 148 27.06 -33.17 26.14
C ASP A 148 28.27 -32.78 25.30
N ALA A 149 29.29 -32.24 25.96
CA ALA A 149 30.49 -31.76 25.30
C ALA A 149 31.07 -32.90 24.43
N PRO A 150 31.48 -32.63 23.18
CA PRO A 150 32.15 -33.63 22.37
C PRO A 150 33.38 -34.13 23.13
N THR A 151 33.49 -35.44 23.30
CA THR A 151 34.61 -36.09 23.98
C THR A 151 35.92 -35.62 23.35
N GLU A 152 36.72 -34.86 24.11
CA GLU A 152 38.01 -34.36 23.66
C GLU A 152 38.89 -35.52 23.19
N LYS A 153 39.13 -35.57 21.88
CA LYS A 153 40.09 -36.48 21.28
C LYS A 153 41.48 -35.88 21.50
N THR A 154 42.21 -36.43 22.46
CA THR A 154 43.60 -36.12 22.81
C THR A 154 44.48 -36.05 21.56
N ALA A 155 44.91 -34.84 21.19
CA ALA A 155 45.90 -34.63 20.15
C ALA A 155 47.31 -34.77 20.73
N ALA A 156 48.11 -35.63 20.10
CA ALA A 156 49.48 -35.90 20.47
C ALA A 156 50.40 -34.68 20.21
N SER A 157 51.24 -34.40 21.20
CA SER A 157 52.30 -33.41 21.22
C SER A 157 53.35 -33.65 20.13
N GLY A 158 53.45 -32.73 19.17
CA GLY A 158 54.56 -32.63 18.22
C GLY A 158 55.40 -31.39 18.51
N SER A 159 56.63 -31.62 18.98
CA SER A 159 57.68 -30.63 19.25
C SER A 159 58.32 -30.13 17.95
N GLY A 160 58.64 -28.83 17.86
CA GLY A 160 59.71 -28.35 16.99
C GLY A 160 59.56 -26.93 16.42
N GLY A 161 60.56 -26.09 16.68
CA GLY A 161 61.04 -25.11 15.71
C GLY A 161 60.79 -23.64 16.04
N GLY A 162 61.79 -22.98 16.63
CA GLY A 162 61.85 -21.52 16.70
C GLY A 162 62.14 -20.89 15.33
N GLY A 163 61.49 -19.75 15.08
CA GLY A 163 61.75 -18.88 13.93
C GLY A 163 61.15 -17.50 14.18
N THR A 164 62.02 -16.51 14.39
CA THR A 164 61.68 -15.07 14.42
C THR A 164 61.14 -14.59 13.06
N PRO A 165 60.09 -13.75 13.01
CA PRO A 165 59.60 -13.20 11.75
C PRO A 165 60.42 -11.97 11.29
N PRO A 166 60.60 -11.76 9.97
CA PRO A 166 61.27 -10.59 9.43
C PRO A 166 60.33 -9.36 9.39
N PRO A 167 60.86 -8.13 9.40
CA PRO A 167 60.06 -6.92 9.26
C PRO A 167 59.85 -6.53 7.80
N GLY A 168 58.60 -6.22 7.44
CA GLY A 168 58.27 -5.30 6.33
C GLY A 168 57.69 -5.93 5.07
N ALA A 169 56.44 -5.58 4.78
CA ALA A 169 55.98 -5.01 3.50
C ALA A 169 54.45 -4.86 3.55
N ASN A 170 53.97 -3.62 3.75
CA ASN A 170 52.56 -3.30 3.50
C ASN A 170 52.33 -3.22 1.98
N PRO A 171 51.30 -3.87 1.42
CA PRO A 171 50.91 -3.67 0.03
C PRO A 171 50.33 -2.25 -0.17
N PRO A 172 50.45 -1.68 -1.38
CA PRO A 172 49.94 -0.35 -1.69
C PRO A 172 48.41 -0.32 -1.60
N HIS A 173 47.90 0.66 -0.83
CA HIS A 173 46.50 1.01 -0.78
C HIS A 173 46.02 1.46 -2.19
N PRO A 174 44.90 0.94 -2.71
CA PRO A 174 44.27 1.50 -3.90
C PRO A 174 43.76 2.92 -3.59
N PRO A 175 43.71 3.80 -4.60
CA PRO A 175 43.34 5.21 -4.42
C PRO A 175 41.91 5.34 -3.89
N ASP A 176 41.76 6.21 -2.88
CA ASP A 176 40.49 6.58 -2.28
C ASP A 176 39.52 7.09 -3.36
N ASP A 177 38.37 6.43 -3.48
CA ASP A 177 37.27 6.82 -4.36
C ASP A 177 36.55 8.04 -3.72
N PRO A 178 36.63 9.24 -4.30
CA PRO A 178 36.07 10.43 -3.68
C PRO A 178 34.58 10.51 -4.00
N GLY A 179 33.74 9.89 -3.15
CA GLY A 179 32.29 10.07 -3.26
C GLY A 179 31.40 9.01 -2.64
N GLY A 180 31.94 8.02 -1.92
CA GLY A 180 31.13 7.07 -1.17
C GLY A 180 30.41 7.77 -0.01
N MET A 181 29.11 8.06 -0.19
CA MET A 181 28.25 8.43 0.93
C MET A 181 28.41 7.37 2.01
N HIS A 182 28.89 7.82 3.16
CA HIS A 182 29.27 7.00 4.29
C HIS A 182 28.19 5.94 4.59
N ASN A 183 28.58 4.67 4.40
CA ASN A 183 28.00 3.53 5.07
C ASN A 183 27.69 3.93 6.52
N ASN A 184 26.44 3.73 6.92
CA ASN A 184 25.67 4.24 8.08
C ASN A 184 26.32 4.11 9.49
N GLN A 185 27.63 4.25 9.63
CA GLN A 185 28.44 3.97 10.80
C GLN A 185 28.37 5.06 11.87
N GLY A 186 27.65 6.16 11.63
CA GLY A 186 27.50 7.28 12.58
C GLY A 186 26.07 7.56 13.04
N HIS A 187 25.05 7.00 12.38
CA HIS A 187 23.65 7.28 12.70
C HIS A 187 22.97 6.00 13.18
N HIS A 188 22.86 5.86 14.51
CA HIS A 188 22.04 4.80 15.09
C HIS A 188 20.56 5.15 14.86
N ALA A 189 19.83 4.27 14.18
CA ALA A 189 18.36 4.28 14.14
C ALA A 189 17.82 3.34 15.22
N THR A 190 16.72 3.70 15.85
CA THR A 190 16.07 2.86 16.87
C THR A 190 15.28 1.73 16.22
N ASP A 191 15.01 0.66 16.97
CA ASP A 191 14.18 -0.45 16.47
C ASP A 191 12.76 0.02 16.08
N ASP A 192 12.24 1.03 16.78
CA ASP A 192 10.96 1.65 16.44
C ASP A 192 11.00 2.39 15.10
N GLU A 193 12.10 3.09 14.81
CA GLU A 193 12.32 3.73 13.51
C GLU A 193 12.49 2.70 12.39
N LEU A 194 13.01 1.51 12.69
CA LEU A 194 13.27 0.46 11.71
C LEU A 194 12.11 -0.54 11.54
N ARG A 195 11.04 -0.40 12.32
CA ARG A 195 9.83 -1.23 12.18
C ARG A 195 9.01 -0.81 10.96
N GLY A 196 8.51 -1.78 10.19
CA GLY A 196 7.66 -1.54 9.03
C GLY A 196 6.35 -0.84 9.40
N GLN A 197 6.07 0.28 8.75
CA GLN A 197 4.88 1.09 8.95
C GLN A 197 3.92 1.00 7.77
N TYR A 198 4.45 0.72 6.58
CA TYR A 198 3.70 0.66 5.33
C TYR A 198 3.44 -0.79 4.93
N THR A 199 3.02 -1.63 5.87
CA THR A 199 2.67 -3.04 5.60
C THR A 199 1.49 -3.14 4.64
N ARG A 200 1.34 -4.27 3.96
CA ARG A 200 0.19 -4.53 3.09
C ARG A 200 -1.14 -4.29 3.81
N ASP A 201 -1.25 -4.79 5.04
CA ASP A 201 -2.45 -4.62 5.87
C ASP A 201 -2.74 -3.14 6.18
N SER A 202 -1.72 -2.33 6.42
CA SER A 202 -1.89 -0.89 6.64
C SER A 202 -2.43 -0.17 5.38
N MET A 203 -2.04 -0.63 4.19
CA MET A 203 -2.47 -0.07 2.91
C MET A 203 -3.88 -0.53 2.50
N GLN A 204 -4.34 -1.69 2.97
CA GLN A 204 -5.70 -2.20 2.70
C GLN A 204 -6.82 -1.45 3.45
N THR A 205 -6.50 -0.47 4.29
CA THR A 205 -7.47 0.19 5.19
C THR A 205 -8.46 1.14 4.51
N ARG A 206 -8.38 1.33 3.18
CA ARG A 206 -9.36 2.14 2.44
C ARG A 206 -10.70 1.38 2.28
N PRO A 207 -11.86 2.04 2.52
CA PRO A 207 -13.19 1.39 2.57
C PRO A 207 -13.74 0.92 1.21
N THR A 208 -13.01 1.09 0.12
CA THR A 208 -13.44 0.71 -1.24
C THR A 208 -12.23 0.20 -2.01
N SER A 209 -12.33 -0.99 -2.59
CA SER A 209 -11.31 -1.54 -3.48
C SER A 209 -11.09 -0.62 -4.69
N THR A 210 -9.93 -0.74 -5.36
CA THR A 210 -9.67 -0.03 -6.62
C THR A 210 -10.80 -0.22 -7.61
N ASP A 211 -11.27 -1.46 -7.74
CA ASP A 211 -12.35 -1.85 -8.63
C ASP A 211 -13.63 -1.11 -8.29
N ASP A 212 -13.95 -0.91 -7.01
CA ASP A 212 -15.13 -0.13 -6.59
C ASP A 212 -15.00 1.36 -6.96
N GLN A 213 -13.80 1.94 -6.83
CA GLN A 213 -13.56 3.32 -7.24
C GLN A 213 -13.68 3.47 -8.77
N ILE A 214 -13.11 2.52 -9.53
CA ILE A 214 -13.21 2.47 -10.99
C ILE A 214 -14.68 2.32 -11.40
N ARG A 215 -15.39 1.34 -10.84
CA ARG A 215 -16.82 1.11 -11.13
C ARG A 215 -17.66 2.32 -10.78
N GLY A 216 -17.38 2.97 -9.65
CA GLY A 216 -18.07 4.17 -9.21
C GLY A 216 -17.83 5.34 -10.16
N ALA A 217 -16.59 5.55 -10.62
CA ALA A 217 -16.24 6.58 -11.59
C ALA A 217 -16.87 6.30 -12.98
N ALA A 218 -16.78 5.07 -13.47
CA ALA A 218 -17.44 4.64 -14.71
C ALA A 218 -18.95 4.89 -14.66
N SER A 219 -19.60 4.46 -13.57
CA SER A 219 -21.04 4.67 -13.34
C SER A 219 -21.43 6.15 -13.37
N ARG A 220 -20.67 7.03 -12.69
CA ARG A 220 -20.94 8.48 -12.67
C ARG A 220 -20.84 9.13 -14.05
N LEU A 221 -19.96 8.61 -14.90
CA LEU A 221 -19.77 9.09 -16.27
C LEU A 221 -20.73 8.43 -17.28
N GLY A 222 -21.61 7.52 -16.82
CA GLY A 222 -22.60 6.85 -17.68
C GLY A 222 -22.04 5.67 -18.48
N TYR A 223 -20.89 5.13 -18.09
CA TYR A 223 -20.30 3.93 -18.70
C TYR A 223 -20.74 2.66 -17.97
N ASP A 224 -20.72 1.54 -18.69
CA ASP A 224 -20.96 0.21 -18.09
C ASP A 224 -19.73 -0.20 -17.25
N PRO A 225 -19.86 -0.38 -15.93
CA PRO A 225 -18.70 -0.55 -15.05
C PRO A 225 -17.88 -1.82 -15.31
N ASP A 226 -18.54 -2.92 -15.65
CA ASP A 226 -17.86 -4.20 -15.85
C ASP A 226 -17.22 -4.28 -17.24
N ARG A 227 -17.87 -3.72 -18.26
CA ARG A 227 -17.24 -3.48 -19.56
C ARG A 227 -16.02 -2.58 -19.41
N HIS A 228 -16.12 -1.52 -18.61
CA HIS A 228 -15.01 -0.62 -18.37
C HIS A 228 -13.81 -1.36 -17.76
N LEU A 229 -14.05 -2.13 -16.69
CA LEU A 229 -13.01 -2.92 -16.03
C LEU A 229 -12.40 -3.97 -16.98
N ALA A 230 -13.18 -4.57 -17.88
CA ALA A 230 -12.64 -5.48 -18.88
C ALA A 230 -11.71 -4.78 -19.90
N MET A 231 -11.91 -3.48 -20.16
CA MET A 231 -11.00 -2.71 -21.02
C MET A 231 -9.67 -2.38 -20.34
N THR A 232 -9.64 -2.22 -19.02
CA THR A 232 -8.41 -1.93 -18.27
C THR A 232 -7.43 -3.12 -18.27
N LEU A 233 -7.87 -4.30 -18.68
CA LEU A 233 -7.00 -5.48 -18.82
C LEU A 233 -6.42 -5.64 -20.23
N GLN A 234 -6.81 -4.78 -21.17
CA GLN A 234 -6.33 -4.84 -22.56
C GLN A 234 -5.18 -3.86 -22.78
N PRO A 235 -4.19 -4.17 -23.63
CA PRO A 235 -3.21 -3.18 -24.07
C PRO A 235 -3.88 -1.97 -24.74
N THR A 236 -3.38 -0.76 -24.50
CA THR A 236 -3.95 0.48 -25.09
C THR A 236 -4.03 0.47 -26.61
N ALA A 237 -3.06 -0.18 -27.26
CA ALA A 237 -3.02 -0.33 -28.73
C ALA A 237 -4.20 -1.17 -29.26
N ASN A 238 -4.78 -2.05 -28.43
CA ASN A 238 -5.92 -2.89 -28.80
C ASN A 238 -7.27 -2.21 -28.57
N LEU A 239 -7.29 -1.06 -27.90
CA LEU A 239 -8.51 -0.28 -27.67
C LEU A 239 -8.84 0.59 -28.88
N THR A 240 -10.13 0.66 -29.22
CA THR A 240 -10.62 1.64 -30.21
C THR A 240 -10.50 3.08 -29.68
N PRO A 241 -10.51 4.11 -30.54
CA PRO A 241 -10.46 5.51 -30.08
C PRO A 241 -11.55 5.88 -29.06
N ALA A 242 -12.77 5.35 -29.23
CA ALA A 242 -13.86 5.60 -28.27
C ALA A 242 -13.59 4.95 -26.89
N GLN A 243 -13.02 3.75 -26.89
CA GLN A 243 -12.63 3.06 -25.66
C GLN A 243 -11.46 3.78 -24.96
N ARG A 244 -10.50 4.30 -25.72
CA ARG A 244 -9.42 5.14 -25.16
C ARG A 244 -9.98 6.41 -24.50
N ALA A 245 -10.94 7.07 -25.14
CA ALA A 245 -11.60 8.25 -24.56
C ALA A 245 -12.32 7.92 -23.24
N GLU A 246 -13.00 6.77 -23.18
CA GLU A 246 -13.64 6.27 -21.95
C GLU A 246 -12.63 5.98 -20.83
N ILE A 247 -11.54 5.28 -21.15
CA ILE A 247 -10.42 5.01 -20.21
C ILE A 247 -9.85 6.33 -19.66
N VAL A 248 -9.59 7.31 -20.52
CA VAL A 248 -9.06 8.61 -20.09
C VAL A 248 -10.06 9.33 -19.17
N ALA A 249 -11.34 9.32 -19.52
CA ALA A 249 -12.39 9.98 -18.75
C ALA A 249 -12.52 9.37 -17.33
N VAL A 250 -12.62 8.04 -17.21
CA VAL A 250 -12.70 7.39 -15.90
C VAL A 250 -11.40 7.54 -15.11
N ARG A 251 -10.23 7.46 -15.76
CA ARG A 251 -8.95 7.65 -15.06
C ARG A 251 -8.81 9.02 -14.43
N ASN A 252 -9.30 10.06 -15.12
CA ASN A 252 -9.25 11.45 -14.66
C ASN A 252 -10.04 11.67 -13.36
N GLU A 253 -11.02 10.81 -13.06
CA GLU A 253 -11.77 10.81 -11.80
C GLU A 253 -10.97 10.23 -10.62
N LEU A 254 -9.94 9.43 -10.90
CA LEU A 254 -9.15 8.75 -9.87
C LEU A 254 -7.95 9.61 -9.46
N LYS A 255 -7.79 9.84 -8.14
CA LYS A 255 -6.74 10.68 -7.56
C LYS A 255 -5.87 9.89 -6.59
N ALA A 256 -4.61 10.28 -6.50
CA ALA A 256 -3.72 9.92 -5.40
C ALA A 256 -3.63 11.15 -4.49
N ASP A 257 -3.96 10.97 -3.21
CA ASP A 257 -3.96 12.09 -2.27
C ASP A 257 -2.56 12.36 -1.72
N PRO A 258 -2.20 13.61 -1.39
CA PRO A 258 -0.96 13.91 -0.69
C PRO A 258 -0.77 13.05 0.56
N GLY A 259 0.42 12.46 0.73
CA GLY A 259 0.74 11.58 1.85
C GLY A 259 0.14 10.17 1.77
N GLU A 260 -0.70 9.87 0.77
CA GLU A 260 -1.12 8.50 0.50
C GLU A 260 0.10 7.63 0.20
N ILE A 261 0.14 6.41 0.72
CA ILE A 261 1.25 5.51 0.40
C ILE A 261 1.19 5.14 -1.07
N MET A 262 2.28 5.40 -1.77
CA MET A 262 2.56 5.01 -3.14
C MET A 262 3.49 3.81 -3.14
N THR A 263 3.43 3.04 -4.22
CA THR A 263 4.21 1.82 -4.39
C THR A 263 4.88 1.79 -5.75
N LYS A 264 6.07 1.20 -5.79
CA LYS A 264 6.83 0.96 -7.01
C LYS A 264 7.53 -0.39 -6.91
N VAL A 265 7.37 -1.23 -7.92
CA VAL A 265 8.22 -2.41 -8.06
C VAL A 265 9.53 -1.98 -8.72
N VAL A 266 10.66 -2.37 -8.12
CA VAL A 266 12.00 -2.04 -8.63
C VAL A 266 12.76 -3.29 -9.03
N LYS A 267 13.72 -3.14 -9.96
CA LYS A 267 14.60 -4.23 -10.36
C LYS A 267 15.43 -4.75 -9.18
N PRO A 268 15.74 -6.05 -9.09
CA PRO A 268 16.55 -6.60 -8.01
C PRO A 268 17.88 -5.88 -7.80
N GLU A 269 18.63 -5.62 -8.87
CA GLU A 269 19.93 -4.95 -8.80
C GLU A 269 19.83 -3.50 -8.31
N MET A 270 18.71 -2.81 -8.61
CA MET A 270 18.44 -1.47 -8.12
C MET A 270 18.02 -1.52 -6.65
N GLY A 271 17.21 -2.51 -6.25
CA GLY A 271 16.81 -2.74 -4.86
C GLY A 271 18.01 -2.97 -3.96
N GLU A 272 18.92 -3.88 -4.34
CA GLU A 272 20.16 -4.15 -3.60
C GLU A 272 21.04 -2.90 -3.51
N ALA A 273 21.28 -2.21 -4.63
CA ALA A 273 22.07 -0.99 -4.64
C ALA A 273 21.45 0.11 -3.75
N THR A 274 20.11 0.20 -3.72
CA THR A 274 19.38 1.14 -2.86
C THR A 274 19.63 0.85 -1.39
N LEU A 275 19.51 -0.41 -0.96
CA LEU A 275 19.73 -0.83 0.43
C LEU A 275 21.17 -0.60 0.88
N GLU A 276 22.13 -0.68 -0.04
CA GLU A 276 23.54 -0.38 0.19
C GLU A 276 23.89 1.12 0.09
N ASN A 277 22.90 2.00 -0.15
CA ASN A 277 23.10 3.44 -0.42
C ASN A 277 24.06 3.72 -1.59
N LYS A 278 24.14 2.80 -2.55
CA LYS A 278 24.92 3.01 -3.78
C LYS A 278 24.19 3.97 -4.71
N THR A 279 24.95 4.78 -5.45
CA THR A 279 24.44 5.67 -6.50
C THR A 279 24.61 5.09 -7.90
N ARG A 280 25.05 3.84 -7.98
CA ARG A 280 25.30 3.10 -9.22
C ARG A 280 24.90 1.64 -9.06
N TYR A 281 24.33 1.06 -10.10
CA TYR A 281 24.10 -0.38 -10.22
C TYR A 281 24.41 -0.86 -11.63
N VAL A 282 24.72 -2.14 -11.79
CA VAL A 282 24.88 -2.77 -13.10
C VAL A 282 23.52 -3.36 -13.47
N GLU A 283 22.90 -2.84 -14.52
CA GLU A 283 21.64 -3.39 -15.04
C GLU A 283 21.90 -4.78 -15.62
N LEU A 284 21.24 -5.80 -15.08
CA LEU A 284 21.60 -7.20 -15.37
C LEU A 284 21.32 -7.57 -16.81
N SER A 285 20.33 -6.95 -17.44
CA SER A 285 19.92 -7.29 -18.79
C SER A 285 20.79 -6.69 -19.89
N THR A 286 21.39 -5.52 -19.64
CA THR A 286 22.24 -4.81 -20.61
C THR A 286 23.73 -4.91 -20.26
N GLY A 287 24.05 -5.16 -18.99
CA GLY A 287 25.41 -5.05 -18.45
C GLY A 287 25.87 -3.61 -18.22
N ASP A 288 25.03 -2.62 -18.50
CA ASP A 288 25.39 -1.21 -18.36
C ASP A 288 25.40 -0.79 -16.89
N THR A 289 26.40 0.03 -16.52
CA THR A 289 26.33 0.77 -15.26
C THR A 289 25.36 1.93 -15.38
N LYS A 290 24.30 1.92 -14.58
CA LYS A 290 23.34 3.02 -14.48
C LYS A 290 23.64 3.85 -13.24
N VAL A 291 23.48 5.17 -13.37
CA VAL A 291 23.55 6.12 -12.25
C VAL A 291 22.15 6.39 -11.76
N PHE A 292 21.96 6.37 -10.44
CA PHE A 292 20.70 6.71 -9.80
C PHE A 292 20.98 7.34 -8.42
N ASP A 293 19.95 7.95 -7.84
CA ASP A 293 20.00 8.44 -6.47
C ASP A 293 19.09 7.57 -5.60
N PRO A 294 19.63 6.83 -4.62
CA PRO A 294 18.82 5.97 -3.76
C PRO A 294 17.88 6.78 -2.85
N ALA A 295 18.09 8.08 -2.66
CA ALA A 295 17.20 8.97 -1.91
C ALA A 295 16.01 9.50 -2.74
N GLN A 296 15.93 9.14 -4.03
CA GLN A 296 14.92 9.63 -4.94
C GLN A 296 14.02 8.52 -5.49
N VAL A 297 12.78 8.91 -5.80
CA VAL A 297 11.84 8.09 -6.55
C VAL A 297 11.30 8.88 -7.73
N GLY A 298 11.06 8.18 -8.84
CA GLY A 298 10.45 8.75 -10.02
C GLY A 298 9.92 7.68 -10.96
N GLY A 299 9.29 8.14 -12.05
CA GLY A 299 8.63 7.26 -13.01
C GLY A 299 7.30 6.77 -12.48
N SER A 300 6.82 5.66 -13.03
CA SER A 300 5.48 5.15 -12.73
C SER A 300 5.37 4.52 -11.35
N VAL A 301 4.27 4.85 -10.67
CA VAL A 301 3.94 4.45 -9.30
C VAL A 301 2.44 4.19 -9.19
N ALA A 302 2.02 3.29 -8.31
CA ALA A 302 0.61 2.98 -8.05
C ALA A 302 0.26 3.26 -6.58
N ARG A 303 -0.98 3.61 -6.26
CA ARG A 303 -1.40 3.76 -4.87
C ARG A 303 -1.21 2.43 -4.14
N GLY A 304 -0.74 2.48 -2.91
CA GLY A 304 -0.57 1.31 -2.06
C GLY A 304 -1.89 0.58 -1.85
N SER A 305 -3.00 1.31 -1.68
CA SER A 305 -4.33 0.70 -1.60
C SER A 305 -4.69 -0.09 -2.85
N ASP A 306 -4.17 0.30 -4.02
CA ASP A 306 -4.51 -0.35 -5.28
C ASP A 306 -3.74 -1.63 -5.53
N THR A 307 -2.57 -1.76 -4.89
CA THR A 307 -1.69 -2.91 -5.02
C THR A 307 -1.71 -3.84 -3.82
N ALA A 308 -2.28 -3.40 -2.69
CA ALA A 308 -2.26 -4.15 -1.44
C ALA A 308 -3.05 -5.47 -1.47
N GLN A 309 -3.89 -5.70 -2.48
CA GLN A 309 -4.58 -6.98 -2.70
C GLN A 309 -3.72 -8.02 -3.42
N TYR A 310 -2.57 -7.62 -3.99
CA TYR A 310 -1.65 -8.52 -4.69
C TYR A 310 -0.55 -8.95 -3.72
N GLY A 311 -0.42 -10.26 -3.55
CA GLY A 311 0.48 -10.84 -2.56
C GLY A 311 1.77 -11.37 -3.15
N THR A 312 1.82 -11.66 -4.44
CA THR A 312 2.92 -12.40 -5.06
C THR A 312 3.65 -11.63 -6.16
N PRO A 313 4.92 -11.94 -6.46
CA PRO A 313 5.63 -11.41 -7.62
C PRO A 313 4.88 -11.61 -8.94
N ALA A 314 4.27 -12.77 -9.14
CA ALA A 314 3.51 -13.07 -10.36
C ALA A 314 2.25 -12.19 -10.50
N GLU A 315 1.55 -11.93 -9.40
CA GLU A 315 0.42 -11.01 -9.40
C GLU A 315 0.87 -9.58 -9.69
N PHE A 316 1.95 -9.09 -9.07
CA PHE A 316 2.49 -7.77 -9.43
C PHE A 316 2.90 -7.72 -10.91
N ARG A 317 3.61 -8.74 -11.40
CA ARG A 317 4.02 -8.81 -12.82
C ARG A 317 2.83 -8.65 -13.75
N THR A 318 1.73 -9.33 -13.44
CA THR A 318 0.52 -9.31 -14.26
C THR A 318 -0.28 -8.01 -14.08
N LYS A 319 -0.58 -7.63 -12.84
CA LYS A 319 -1.53 -6.57 -12.49
C LYS A 319 -0.95 -5.17 -12.65
N LEU A 320 0.36 -5.04 -12.60
CA LEU A 320 1.07 -3.80 -12.95
C LEU A 320 1.57 -3.82 -14.39
N ALA A 321 1.21 -4.83 -15.20
CA ALA A 321 1.68 -4.99 -16.57
C ALA A 321 3.22 -4.87 -16.70
N LEU A 322 3.97 -5.47 -15.78
CA LEU A 322 5.44 -5.46 -15.77
C LEU A 322 6.04 -6.54 -16.69
N ASP A 323 5.21 -7.38 -17.33
CA ASP A 323 5.67 -8.45 -18.21
C ASP A 323 6.23 -7.91 -19.52
N ASP A 324 7.55 -8.03 -19.66
CA ASP A 324 8.27 -7.45 -20.78
C ASP A 324 8.21 -8.13 -22.13
N GLN A 325 7.45 -9.22 -22.21
CA GLN A 325 7.36 -10.03 -23.43
C GLN A 325 8.76 -10.42 -23.96
N GLY A 326 9.77 -10.47 -23.08
CA GLY A 326 11.15 -10.80 -23.44
C GLY A 326 12.01 -9.61 -23.88
N ALA A 327 11.57 -8.36 -23.69
CA ALA A 327 12.37 -7.17 -24.01
C ALA A 327 13.60 -6.99 -23.09
N GLY A 328 13.70 -7.76 -22.01
CA GLY A 328 14.85 -7.78 -21.11
C GLY A 328 14.91 -6.58 -20.18
N TRP A 329 13.78 -5.98 -19.78
CA TRP A 329 13.79 -4.92 -18.78
C TRP A 329 12.86 -5.16 -17.60
N THR A 330 12.02 -6.20 -17.61
CA THR A 330 11.07 -6.46 -16.52
C THR A 330 11.74 -6.41 -15.13
N PRO A 331 11.17 -5.71 -14.15
CA PRO A 331 11.66 -5.73 -12.79
C PRO A 331 11.30 -7.01 -12.03
N ILE A 332 10.38 -7.83 -12.55
CA ILE A 332 10.03 -9.14 -11.98
C ILE A 332 10.12 -10.16 -13.10
N GLU A 333 11.12 -11.03 -13.09
CA GLU A 333 11.20 -12.12 -14.07
C GLU A 333 10.04 -13.13 -13.93
N ALA A 334 9.81 -13.94 -14.97
CA ALA A 334 8.86 -15.04 -14.86
C ALA A 334 9.32 -16.02 -13.77
N ASN A 335 8.42 -16.35 -12.84
CA ASN A 335 8.71 -17.20 -11.66
C ASN A 335 9.76 -16.62 -10.70
N ALA A 336 9.93 -15.28 -10.68
CA ALA A 336 10.81 -14.65 -9.71
C ALA A 336 10.47 -15.09 -8.27
N PRO A 337 11.46 -15.55 -7.47
CA PRO A 337 11.20 -16.04 -6.12
C PRO A 337 10.77 -14.93 -5.15
N HIS A 338 11.09 -13.68 -5.49
CA HIS A 338 10.67 -12.50 -4.77
C HIS A 338 10.60 -11.28 -5.70
N ALA A 339 9.96 -10.22 -5.24
CA ALA A 339 9.97 -8.91 -5.86
C ALA A 339 10.32 -7.84 -4.81
N TYR A 340 11.03 -6.80 -5.24
CA TYR A 340 11.26 -5.60 -4.45
C TYR A 340 10.11 -4.62 -4.65
N GLN A 341 9.43 -4.27 -3.57
CA GLN A 341 8.38 -3.26 -3.56
C GLN A 341 8.78 -2.09 -2.67
N LEU A 342 9.10 -0.96 -3.31
CA LEU A 342 9.31 0.32 -2.66
C LEU A 342 7.95 0.92 -2.27
N ARG A 343 7.83 1.43 -1.05
CA ARG A 343 6.63 2.07 -0.48
C ARG A 343 7.01 3.42 0.14
N PHE A 344 6.27 4.48 -0.18
CA PHE A 344 6.60 5.83 0.27
C PHE A 344 5.36 6.73 0.23
N PRO A 345 5.26 7.77 1.07
CA PRO A 345 4.15 8.71 0.99
C PRO A 345 4.23 9.57 -0.29
N ALA A 346 3.10 9.77 -0.95
CA ALA A 346 2.98 10.64 -2.11
C ALA A 346 3.45 12.05 -1.77
N SER A 347 4.15 12.68 -2.73
CA SER A 347 4.56 14.08 -2.60
C SER A 347 3.38 14.98 -2.26
N ARG A 348 3.62 16.02 -1.45
CA ARG A 348 2.64 17.07 -1.19
C ARG A 348 2.45 18.00 -2.39
N ASP A 349 3.41 17.99 -3.31
CA ASP A 349 3.29 18.70 -4.57
C ASP A 349 2.40 17.91 -5.52
N ALA A 350 1.17 18.37 -5.72
CA ALA A 350 0.22 17.75 -6.65
C ALA A 350 0.74 17.74 -8.09
N GLY A 351 1.64 18.67 -8.47
CA GLY A 351 2.31 18.69 -9.76
C GLY A 351 3.32 17.55 -9.94
N ALA A 352 3.75 16.91 -8.85
CA ALA A 352 4.66 15.78 -8.91
C ALA A 352 3.98 14.46 -9.30
N MET A 353 2.64 14.41 -9.33
CA MET A 353 1.83 13.21 -9.52
C MET A 353 0.88 13.35 -10.71
N GLU A 354 1.42 13.24 -11.92
CA GLU A 354 0.62 13.30 -13.14
C GLU A 354 0.02 11.93 -13.45
N ILE A 355 -1.14 11.85 -14.10
CA ILE A 355 -1.60 10.57 -14.63
C ILE A 355 -0.65 10.17 -15.75
N SER A 356 -0.15 8.94 -15.69
CA SER A 356 0.66 8.43 -16.80
C SER A 356 -0.29 8.13 -17.96
N TYR A 357 -0.17 8.82 -19.09
CA TYR A 357 -0.87 8.46 -20.31
C TYR A 357 0.18 8.20 -21.40
N GLY A 358 0.03 7.10 -22.11
CA GLY A 358 0.92 6.73 -23.19
C GLY A 358 0.41 5.53 -23.97
N GLY A 359 1.26 4.99 -24.83
CA GLY A 359 0.94 3.89 -25.71
C GLY A 359 2.20 3.21 -26.25
N THR A 360 2.05 1.95 -26.65
CA THR A 360 3.13 1.11 -27.19
C THR A 360 3.43 1.36 -28.67
N ASP A 361 2.57 2.12 -29.35
CA ASP A 361 2.79 2.58 -30.72
C ASP A 361 2.58 4.10 -30.79
N PRO A 362 3.24 4.79 -31.74
CA PRO A 362 3.14 6.25 -31.84
C PRO A 362 1.71 6.78 -32.01
N GLY A 363 0.82 6.01 -32.65
CA GLY A 363 -0.57 6.39 -32.88
C GLY A 363 -1.38 6.38 -31.59
N SER A 364 -1.35 5.26 -30.85
CA SER A 364 -2.05 5.17 -29.56
C SER A 364 -1.49 6.14 -28.53
N ALA A 365 -0.17 6.35 -28.48
CA ALA A 365 0.46 7.33 -27.61
C ALA A 365 0.01 8.77 -27.92
N HIS A 366 -0.12 9.11 -29.20
CA HIS A 366 -0.65 10.41 -29.62
C HIS A 366 -2.13 10.58 -29.27
N ASP A 367 -2.97 9.58 -29.53
CA ASP A 367 -4.39 9.63 -29.18
C ASP A 367 -4.58 9.84 -27.67
N MET A 368 -3.85 9.09 -26.84
CA MET A 368 -3.92 9.22 -25.39
C MET A 368 -3.45 10.60 -24.91
N GLN A 369 -2.43 11.17 -25.56
CA GLN A 369 -1.99 12.54 -25.27
C GLN A 369 -3.07 13.57 -25.60
N VAL A 370 -3.67 13.49 -26.80
CA VAL A 370 -4.73 14.43 -27.21
C VAL A 370 -5.93 14.33 -26.27
N LEU A 371 -6.35 13.12 -25.92
CA LEU A 371 -7.50 12.88 -25.04
C LEU A 371 -7.24 13.35 -23.60
N SER A 372 -6.03 13.17 -23.09
CA SER A 372 -5.67 13.55 -21.71
C SER A 372 -5.35 15.03 -21.54
N GLY A 373 -5.10 15.75 -22.65
CA GLY A 373 -4.62 17.13 -22.60
C GLY A 373 -3.15 17.25 -22.19
N GLN A 374 -2.37 16.16 -22.25
CA GLN A 374 -0.94 16.21 -21.98
C GLN A 374 -0.18 17.03 -23.03
N SER A 375 0.91 17.67 -22.60
CA SER A 375 1.69 18.55 -23.48
C SER A 375 2.51 17.82 -24.54
N ALA A 376 2.81 16.53 -24.35
CA ALA A 376 3.61 15.74 -25.30
C ALA A 376 3.23 14.26 -25.26
N PRO A 377 3.18 13.57 -26.42
CA PRO A 377 2.97 12.14 -26.45
C PRO A 377 4.15 11.42 -25.81
N ARG A 378 3.83 10.33 -25.13
CA ARG A 378 4.81 9.47 -24.46
C ARG A 378 4.82 8.11 -25.16
N PRO A 379 5.57 7.96 -26.25
CA PRO A 379 5.89 6.64 -26.77
C PRO A 379 6.94 6.03 -25.82
N TRP A 380 6.58 5.01 -25.05
CA TRP A 380 7.57 4.20 -24.33
C TRP A 380 7.55 2.80 -24.90
N ASP A 381 8.70 2.15 -24.81
CA ASP A 381 8.85 0.78 -25.27
C ASP A 381 7.97 -0.15 -24.41
N PRO A 382 7.29 -1.13 -25.03
CA PRO A 382 6.57 -2.16 -24.30
C PRO A 382 7.47 -2.86 -23.27
N PRO A 383 6.90 -3.33 -22.16
CA PRO A 383 5.54 -3.15 -21.62
C PRO A 383 5.41 -1.85 -20.83
N PHE A 384 4.66 -0.91 -21.37
CA PHE A 384 4.54 0.42 -20.79
C PHE A 384 3.88 0.42 -19.39
N LEU A 385 4.59 0.88 -18.35
CA LEU A 385 4.06 1.10 -16.97
C LEU A 385 3.26 2.40 -16.83
N GLY A 386 2.30 2.70 -17.69
CA GLY A 386 1.77 4.06 -17.69
C GLY A 386 0.70 4.37 -18.70
N THR A 387 -0.05 3.36 -19.05
CA THR A 387 -1.24 3.53 -19.88
C THR A 387 -2.41 4.13 -19.07
N GLY A 388 -2.10 4.72 -17.91
CA GLY A 388 -3.02 5.16 -16.88
C GLY A 388 -3.49 4.03 -15.98
N TYR A 389 -3.64 2.80 -16.52
CA TYR A 389 -4.10 1.55 -15.87
C TYR A 389 -4.51 0.41 -16.82
N THR A 390 -4.28 0.53 -18.14
CA THR A 390 -4.61 -0.53 -19.09
C THR A 390 -3.52 -1.62 -19.13
N GLY A 391 -3.86 -2.84 -19.56
CA GLY A 391 -2.99 -4.03 -19.53
C GLY A 391 -3.00 -4.76 -18.19
N GLY A 392 -2.87 -4.03 -17.07
CA GLY A 392 -2.83 -4.61 -15.73
C GLY A 392 -4.07 -4.37 -14.86
N GLY A 393 -4.82 -3.30 -15.16
CA GLY A 393 -6.01 -2.87 -14.41
C GLY A 393 -5.74 -1.96 -13.21
N VAL A 394 -4.47 -1.69 -12.89
CA VAL A 394 -4.09 -0.86 -11.74
C VAL A 394 -3.80 0.58 -12.16
N PRO A 395 -4.47 1.58 -11.57
CA PRO A 395 -4.12 3.01 -11.69
C PRO A 395 -2.66 3.33 -11.40
N GLU A 396 -2.01 3.98 -12.38
CA GLU A 396 -0.61 4.44 -12.26
C GLU A 396 -0.49 5.95 -12.49
N TRP A 397 0.40 6.58 -11.73
CA TRP A 397 0.79 7.97 -11.83
C TRP A 397 2.25 8.07 -12.19
N LEU A 398 2.62 9.08 -12.97
CA LEU A 398 4.00 9.46 -13.18
C LEU A 398 4.45 10.35 -12.02
N HIS A 399 5.35 9.83 -11.20
CA HIS A 399 6.04 10.60 -10.18
C HIS A 399 7.24 11.32 -10.81
N THR A 400 7.24 12.65 -10.78
CA THR A 400 8.43 13.44 -11.15
C THR A 400 9.57 13.06 -10.20
N ARG A 401 10.78 12.86 -10.72
CA ARG A 401 11.92 12.47 -9.87
C ARG A 401 12.11 13.49 -8.76
N ALA A 402 12.00 13.03 -7.52
CA ALA A 402 12.15 13.86 -6.33
C ALA A 402 12.63 13.01 -5.15
N ASP A 403 13.20 13.67 -4.15
CA ASP A 403 13.59 13.05 -2.89
C ASP A 403 12.35 12.53 -2.15
N TYR A 404 12.52 11.49 -1.34
CA TYR A 404 11.44 11.06 -0.46
C TYR A 404 11.05 12.18 0.50
N GLY A 405 9.75 12.47 0.62
CA GLY A 405 9.22 13.48 1.55
C GLY A 405 9.26 13.06 3.03
N GLY A 406 10.22 12.23 3.43
CA GLY A 406 10.35 11.66 4.76
C GLY A 406 10.81 10.20 4.73
N ARG A 407 9.94 9.29 5.16
CA ARG A 407 10.23 7.85 5.26
C ARG A 407 9.91 7.13 3.94
N ALA A 408 10.73 6.16 3.57
CA ALA A 408 10.37 5.14 2.58
C ALA A 408 10.75 3.76 3.08
N GLU A 409 10.10 2.72 2.56
CA GLU A 409 10.31 1.34 2.97
C GLU A 409 10.47 0.46 1.74
N MET A 410 11.41 -0.48 1.80
CA MET A 410 11.61 -1.49 0.77
C MET A 410 11.15 -2.82 1.35
N TYR A 411 10.21 -3.48 0.69
CA TYR A 411 9.72 -4.80 1.07
C TYR A 411 10.18 -5.85 0.07
N PHE A 412 10.56 -7.01 0.59
CA PHE A 412 10.58 -8.24 -0.18
C PHE A 412 9.21 -8.89 -0.14
N VAL A 413 8.64 -9.12 -1.31
CA VAL A 413 7.42 -9.89 -1.47
C VAL A 413 7.77 -11.24 -2.06
N HIS A 414 7.54 -12.31 -1.30
CA HIS A 414 7.95 -13.67 -1.63
C HIS A 414 6.93 -14.37 -2.54
N ALA A 415 7.38 -15.42 -3.23
CA ALA A 415 6.54 -16.22 -4.12
C ALA A 415 5.31 -16.85 -3.44
N ASP A 416 5.38 -17.09 -2.13
CA ASP A 416 4.28 -17.66 -1.32
C ASP A 416 3.24 -16.63 -0.86
N GLY A 417 3.44 -15.35 -1.18
CA GLY A 417 2.55 -14.27 -0.78
C GLY A 417 2.99 -13.51 0.47
N THR A 418 3.95 -14.04 1.23
CA THR A 418 4.45 -13.37 2.44
C THR A 418 5.28 -12.14 2.08
N GLU A 419 5.41 -11.20 3.02
CA GLU A 419 6.31 -10.06 2.86
C GLU A 419 7.22 -9.87 4.07
N SER A 420 8.44 -9.41 3.80
CA SER A 420 9.42 -9.07 4.83
C SER A 420 10.02 -7.70 4.52
N LEU A 421 10.15 -6.86 5.54
CA LEU A 421 10.81 -5.57 5.39
C LEU A 421 12.30 -5.78 5.09
N ALA A 422 12.76 -5.23 3.97
CA ALA A 422 14.15 -5.31 3.52
C ALA A 422 14.95 -4.06 3.94
N GLY A 423 14.33 -2.88 3.92
CA GLY A 423 15.00 -1.67 4.37
C GLY A 423 14.08 -0.50 4.67
N VAL A 424 14.62 0.48 5.38
CA VAL A 424 13.94 1.72 5.73
C VAL A 424 14.82 2.91 5.35
N TYR A 425 14.29 3.83 4.56
CA TYR A 425 14.88 5.14 4.33
C TYR A 425 14.42 6.11 5.41
N LEU A 426 15.38 6.84 5.98
CA LEU A 426 15.13 7.94 6.90
C LEU A 426 15.78 9.19 6.35
N ASP A 427 15.00 10.27 6.26
CA ASP A 427 15.47 11.57 5.77
C ASP A 427 16.75 12.03 6.49
N GLY A 428 17.70 12.54 5.71
CA GLY A 428 19.04 12.92 6.17
C GLY A 428 19.96 11.77 6.62
N ARG A 429 19.50 10.51 6.65
CA ARG A 429 20.27 9.34 7.10
C ARG A 429 20.39 8.21 6.06
N GLY A 430 19.60 8.26 4.98
CA GLY A 430 19.65 7.26 3.92
C GLY A 430 18.94 5.95 4.29
N TRP A 431 19.25 4.90 3.54
CA TRP A 431 18.70 3.56 3.71
C TRP A 431 19.41 2.77 4.81
N PHE A 432 18.61 2.08 5.61
CA PHE A 432 19.04 1.06 6.55
C PHE A 432 18.58 -0.30 6.02
N ASP A 433 19.53 -1.18 5.71
CA ASP A 433 19.24 -2.59 5.47
C ASP A 433 18.87 -3.27 6.79
N VAL A 434 17.64 -3.79 6.87
CA VAL A 434 17.10 -4.45 8.06
C VAL A 434 16.90 -5.95 7.86
N ARG A 435 17.34 -6.49 6.71
CA ARG A 435 17.33 -7.93 6.47
C ARG A 435 18.17 -8.62 7.53
N GLY A 436 17.67 -9.75 8.03
CA GLY A 436 18.37 -10.54 9.05
C GLY A 436 18.38 -9.92 10.46
N ARG A 437 17.85 -8.71 10.67
CA ARG A 437 17.69 -8.13 12.03
C ARG A 437 16.56 -8.76 12.86
N GLY A 438 15.99 -9.88 12.39
CA GLY A 438 14.99 -10.64 13.14
C GLY A 438 13.61 -10.01 13.05
N GLY A 439 12.99 -10.09 11.87
CA GLY A 439 11.53 -9.99 11.75
C GLY A 439 10.84 -11.24 12.26
N ALA A 440 11.02 -11.57 13.54
CA ALA A 440 10.05 -12.35 14.28
C ALA A 440 8.95 -11.39 14.73
N GLY A 441 8.05 -11.02 13.82
CA GLY A 441 6.89 -10.17 14.15
C GLY A 441 6.52 -9.19 13.05
N ALA A 442 5.69 -9.64 12.12
CA ALA A 442 4.64 -8.87 11.45
C ALA A 442 3.54 -9.84 11.04
#